data_AF-A0A2W6YN39-F1
#
_entry.id   AF-A0A2W6YN39-F1
#
_cell.length_a   1.000
_cell.length_b   1.000
_cell.length_c   1.000
_cell.angle_alpha   90.00
_cell.angle_beta   90.00
_cell.angle_gamma   90.00
#
_symmetry.space_group_name_H-M   'P 1'
#
loop_
_entity.id
_entity.type
_entity.pdbx_description
1 polymer ?
#
loop_
_entity_poly.entity_id
_entity_poly.type
_entity_poly.pdbx_seq_one_letter_code
_entity_poly.pdbx_strand_id
1 'polypeptide(L)'
;MSRRKGEITNRQRHRTHPFQVEIVVPETGLGNAMLIMYRWASAHSHATVRSHAGMRWCFCRPETADAFATDFGGRRVDMPVDPASLHVDRPDARELARRAEAARLGIEIWTGGRES
;
A
#
# COMPACT_ATOMS: atom_id res chain seq x y z
N MET A 1 -8.35 32.01 -14.76
CA MET A 1 -8.05 31.48 -13.40
C MET A 1 -6.56 31.61 -13.14
N SER A 2 -6.18 32.50 -12.22
CA SER A 2 -4.78 32.85 -11.95
C SER A 2 -4.15 31.80 -11.03
N ARG A 3 -3.13 31.09 -11.52
CA ARG A 3 -2.33 30.15 -10.70
C ARG A 3 -1.51 30.96 -9.69
N ARG A 4 -1.57 30.60 -8.40
CA ARG A 4 -0.80 31.31 -7.36
C ARG A 4 0.69 30.96 -7.51
N LYS A 5 1.54 31.98 -7.46
CA LYS A 5 3.01 31.82 -7.41
C LYS A 5 3.36 30.93 -6.21
N GLY A 6 3.96 29.77 -6.46
CA GLY A 6 4.34 28.78 -5.43
C GLY A 6 3.45 27.54 -5.35
N GLU A 7 2.38 27.45 -6.14
CA GLU A 7 1.56 26.24 -6.20
C GLU A 7 2.30 25.12 -6.95
N ILE A 8 2.92 24.20 -6.21
CA ILE A 8 3.50 22.98 -6.79
C ILE A 8 2.35 22.10 -7.28
N THR A 9 2.13 22.11 -8.60
CA THR A 9 1.13 21.26 -9.25
C THR A 9 1.42 19.76 -8.99
N ASN A 10 0.38 18.91 -8.96
CA ASN A 10 0.55 17.46 -8.81
C ASN A 10 1.56 16.87 -9.80
N ARG A 11 1.60 17.38 -11.04
CA ARG A 11 2.58 17.00 -12.06
C ARG A 11 4.03 17.28 -11.62
N GLN A 12 4.25 18.38 -10.91
CA GLN A 12 5.56 18.74 -10.39
C GLN A 12 5.93 17.93 -9.14
N ARG A 13 4.95 17.56 -8.29
CA ARG A 13 5.16 16.62 -7.18
C ARG A 13 5.55 15.23 -7.66
N HIS A 14 4.88 14.69 -8.68
CA HIS A 14 5.25 13.40 -9.27
C HIS A 14 6.66 13.40 -9.88
N ARG A 15 7.17 14.56 -10.30
CA ARG A 15 8.53 14.69 -10.83
C ARG A 15 9.59 14.77 -9.74
N THR A 16 9.29 15.43 -8.61
CA THR A 16 10.26 15.60 -7.51
C THR A 16 10.22 14.47 -6.50
N HIS A 17 9.05 13.85 -6.30
CA HIS A 17 8.81 12.76 -5.34
C HIS A 17 8.11 11.59 -6.06
N PRO A 18 8.80 10.89 -6.99
CA PRO A 18 8.16 9.87 -7.82
C PRO A 18 7.80 8.61 -7.04
N PHE A 19 8.56 8.27 -5.99
CA PHE A 19 8.44 7.02 -5.24
C PHE A 19 7.32 7.13 -4.20
N GLN A 20 6.34 6.22 -4.23
CA GLN A 20 5.06 6.42 -3.56
C GLN A 20 4.67 5.19 -2.74
N VAL A 21 4.42 5.39 -1.46
CA VAL A 21 3.87 4.38 -0.55
C VAL A 21 2.45 4.78 -0.17
N GLU A 22 1.50 3.86 -0.31
CA GLU A 22 0.13 4.05 0.14
C GLU A 22 -0.14 3.26 1.42
N ILE A 23 -0.61 3.98 2.43
CA ILE A 23 -0.99 3.46 3.74
C ILE A 23 -2.51 3.51 3.83
N VAL A 24 -3.12 2.38 4.14
CA VAL A 24 -4.54 2.32 4.47
C VAL A 24 -4.72 2.99 5.82
N VAL A 25 -5.60 3.99 5.87
CA VAL A 25 -5.94 4.69 7.11
C VAL A 25 -7.24 4.07 7.62
N PRO A 26 -7.24 3.41 8.79
CA PRO A 26 -8.47 2.88 9.39
C PRO A 26 -9.49 3.99 9.65
N GLU A 27 -10.78 3.66 9.75
CA GLU A 27 -11.84 4.64 10.06
C GLU A 27 -11.60 5.33 11.41
N THR A 28 -11.00 4.63 12.37
CA THR A 28 -10.58 5.16 13.68
C THR A 28 -9.36 6.09 13.59
N GLY A 29 -8.70 6.14 12.42
CA GLY A 29 -7.48 6.90 12.18
C GLY A 29 -6.20 6.18 12.61
N LEU A 30 -5.05 6.73 12.18
CA LEU A 30 -3.73 6.22 12.55
C LEU A 30 -3.23 6.70 13.93
N GLY A 31 -3.95 7.62 14.58
CA GLY A 31 -3.60 8.13 15.91
C GLY A 31 -2.12 8.52 16.05
N ASN A 32 -1.46 7.98 17.08
CA ASN A 32 -0.03 8.23 17.34
C ASN A 32 0.91 7.70 16.24
N ALA A 33 0.51 6.67 15.49
CA ALA A 33 1.31 6.16 14.38
C ALA A 33 1.52 7.25 13.32
N MET A 34 0.51 8.09 13.08
CA MET A 34 0.63 9.24 12.16
C MET A 34 1.76 10.19 12.56
N LEU A 35 1.85 10.53 13.85
CA LEU A 35 2.91 11.42 14.37
C LEU A 35 4.30 10.79 14.23
N ILE A 36 4.42 9.48 14.51
CA ILE A 36 5.68 8.75 14.36
C ILE A 36 6.10 8.72 12.89
N MET A 37 5.17 8.44 11.97
CA MET A 37 5.42 8.43 10.52
C MET A 37 5.86 9.80 10.02
N TYR A 38 5.20 10.88 10.45
CA TYR A 38 5.62 12.24 10.09
C TYR A 38 7.01 12.60 10.64
N ARG A 39 7.32 12.19 11.87
CA ARG A 39 8.63 12.44 12.48
C ARG A 39 9.74 11.65 11.78
N TRP A 40 9.47 10.40 11.39
CA TRP A 40 10.41 9.61 10.60
C TRP A 40 10.60 10.26 9.22
N ALA A 41 9.49 10.60 8.55
CA ALA A 41 9.53 11.15 7.21
C ALA A 41 10.16 12.53 7.15
N SER A 42 10.13 13.34 8.22
CA SER A 42 10.75 14.67 8.24
C SER A 42 12.29 14.63 8.17
N ALA A 43 12.91 13.49 8.51
CA ALA A 43 14.34 13.25 8.26
C ALA A 43 14.64 13.05 6.76
N HIS A 44 13.60 12.87 5.94
CA HIS A 44 13.67 12.64 4.51
C HIS A 44 12.89 13.72 3.73
N SER A 45 13.28 13.99 2.48
CA SER A 45 12.48 14.84 1.61
C SER A 45 11.21 14.09 1.21
N HIS A 46 10.07 14.51 1.74
CA HIS A 46 8.79 13.85 1.53
C HIS A 46 7.67 14.84 1.20
N ALA A 47 6.62 14.31 0.60
CA ALA A 47 5.34 14.98 0.42
C ALA A 47 4.21 13.99 0.74
N THR A 48 3.10 14.46 1.31
CA THR A 48 1.93 13.62 1.52
C THR A 48 0.74 14.09 0.69
N VAL A 49 -0.06 13.12 0.24
CA VAL A 49 -1.28 13.34 -0.54
C VAL A 49 -2.35 12.40 0.01
N ARG A 50 -3.56 12.94 0.24
CA ARG A 50 -4.70 12.10 0.61
C ARG A 50 -5.17 11.33 -0.63
N SER A 51 -5.38 10.02 -0.50
CA SER A 51 -5.95 9.18 -1.57
C SER A 51 -7.32 8.65 -1.15
N HIS A 52 -8.04 8.03 -2.09
CA HIS A 52 -9.34 7.40 -1.79
C HIS A 52 -9.23 6.23 -0.80
N ALA A 53 -8.10 5.51 -0.80
CA ALA A 53 -7.87 4.35 0.05
C ALA A 53 -7.13 4.66 1.35
N GLY A 54 -6.67 5.89 1.53
CA GLY A 54 -5.91 6.30 2.72
C GLY A 54 -4.98 7.47 2.46
N MET A 55 -3.70 7.29 2.80
CA MET A 55 -2.69 8.34 2.71
C MET A 55 -1.50 7.88 1.89
N ARG A 56 -1.13 8.71 0.92
CA ARG A 56 0.05 8.48 0.08
C ARG A 56 1.22 9.32 0.57
N TRP A 57 2.34 8.65 0.75
CA TRP A 57 3.63 9.20 1.12
C TRP A 57 4.53 9.13 -0.09
N CYS A 58 5.00 10.30 -0.53
CA CYS A 58 5.83 10.44 -1.72
C CYS A 58 7.25 10.84 -1.29
N PHE A 59 8.26 10.17 -1.85
CA PHE A 59 9.67 10.38 -1.52
C PHE A 59 10.51 10.64 -2.77
N CYS A 60 11.62 11.34 -2.59
CA CYS A 60 12.58 11.63 -3.65
C CYS A 60 13.48 10.43 -4.00
N ARG A 61 13.63 9.46 -3.10
CA ARG A 61 14.53 8.31 -3.24
C ARG A 61 13.77 7.00 -3.09
N PRO A 62 14.07 5.97 -3.92
CA PRO A 62 13.37 4.70 -3.85
C PRO A 62 13.64 3.97 -2.54
N GLU A 63 14.87 4.02 -2.02
CA GLU A 63 15.29 3.31 -0.81
C GLU A 63 14.57 3.87 0.43
N THR A 64 14.31 5.18 0.44
CA THR A 64 13.51 5.80 1.51
C THR A 64 12.07 5.31 1.49
N ALA A 65 11.48 5.18 0.30
CA ALA A 65 10.13 4.66 0.17
C ALA A 65 10.06 3.15 0.54
N ASP A 66 11.12 2.37 0.29
CA ASP A 66 11.18 0.97 0.69
C ASP A 66 11.36 0.81 2.21
N ALA A 67 12.24 1.62 2.81
CA ALA A 67 12.42 1.67 4.25
C ALA A 67 11.11 2.08 4.95
N PHE A 68 10.42 3.09 4.42
CA PHE A 68 9.13 3.52 4.96
C PHE A 68 8.06 2.42 4.90
N ALA A 69 7.95 1.73 3.75
CA ALA A 69 7.01 0.63 3.58
C ALA A 69 7.34 -0.57 4.49
N THR A 70 8.62 -0.80 4.77
CA THR A 70 9.08 -1.85 5.69
C THR A 70 8.77 -1.50 7.14
N ASP A 71 9.07 -0.27 7.56
CA ASP A 71 8.93 0.17 8.96
C ASP A 71 7.47 0.35 9.39
N PHE A 72 6.61 0.87 8.50
CA PHE A 72 5.24 1.25 8.84
C PHE A 72 4.17 0.40 8.14
N GLY A 73 4.59 -0.57 7.34
CA GLY A 73 3.71 -1.23 6.38
C GLY A 73 3.33 -0.30 5.23
N GLY A 74 2.56 -0.81 4.27
CA GLY A 74 2.09 -0.03 3.12
C GLY A 74 2.48 -0.63 1.79
N ARG A 75 1.81 -0.15 0.73
CA ARG A 75 1.98 -0.66 -0.63
C ARG A 75 2.76 0.33 -1.47
N ARG A 76 3.81 -0.12 -2.16
CA ARG A 76 4.46 0.64 -3.24
C ARG A 76 3.48 0.81 -4.40
N VAL A 77 3.17 2.06 -4.75
CA VAL A 77 2.21 2.41 -5.84
C VAL A 77 2.96 2.88 -7.08
N ASP A 78 4.21 3.31 -6.92
CA ASP A 78 5.07 3.72 -8.04
C ASP A 78 5.63 2.52 -8.81
N MET A 79 5.68 1.34 -8.19
CA MET A 79 6.08 0.11 -8.86
C MET A 79 4.85 -0.50 -9.56
N PRO A 80 4.93 -0.81 -10.86
CA PRO A 80 3.90 -1.63 -11.49
C PRO A 80 3.92 -3.00 -10.81
N VAL A 81 2.83 -3.35 -10.14
CA VAL A 81 2.59 -4.74 -9.74
C VAL A 81 2.34 -5.49 -11.02
N ASP A 82 3.31 -6.30 -11.47
CA ASP A 82 3.08 -7.20 -12.58
C ASP A 82 2.07 -8.27 -12.12
N PRO A 83 0.84 -8.29 -12.64
CA PRO A 83 -0.11 -9.33 -12.27
C PRO A 83 0.36 -10.74 -12.62
N ALA A 84 1.32 -10.90 -13.55
CA ALA A 84 1.95 -12.19 -13.83
C ALA A 84 2.91 -12.63 -12.71
N SER A 85 3.49 -11.69 -11.95
CA SER A 85 4.34 -12.00 -10.78
C SER A 85 3.52 -12.42 -9.55
N LEU A 86 2.24 -12.06 -9.51
CA LEU A 86 1.27 -12.59 -8.55
C LEU A 86 0.84 -13.99 -9.02
N HIS A 87 1.71 -14.98 -8.86
CA HIS A 87 1.31 -16.38 -8.88
C HIS A 87 0.42 -16.65 -7.66
N VAL A 88 -0.85 -16.26 -7.75
CA VAL A 88 -1.90 -16.83 -6.91
C VAL A 88 -2.04 -18.27 -7.38
N ASP A 89 -1.51 -19.20 -6.60
CA ASP A 89 -1.65 -20.63 -6.90
C ASP A 89 -3.12 -20.94 -7.15
N ARG A 90 -3.41 -21.33 -8.39
CA ARG A 90 -4.75 -21.76 -8.74
C ARG A 90 -4.99 -23.05 -7.97
N PRO A 91 -6.04 -23.14 -7.12
CA PRO A 91 -6.27 -24.34 -6.35
C PRO A 91 -6.43 -25.53 -7.30
N ASP A 92 -5.74 -26.62 -6.99
CA ASP A 92 -5.82 -27.83 -7.79
C ASP A 92 -7.24 -28.43 -7.76
N ALA A 93 -7.49 -29.40 -8.65
CA ALA A 93 -8.81 -30.03 -8.77
C ALA A 93 -9.30 -30.67 -7.47
N ARG A 94 -8.38 -31.10 -6.60
CA ARG A 94 -8.70 -31.74 -5.32
C ARG A 94 -9.14 -30.72 -4.30
N GLU A 95 -8.47 -29.58 -4.22
CA GLU A 95 -8.84 -28.46 -3.35
C GLU A 95 -10.16 -27.82 -3.80
N LEU A 96 -10.38 -27.70 -5.12
CA LEU A 96 -11.67 -27.28 -5.68
C LEU A 96 -12.81 -28.24 -5.28
N ALA A 97 -12.60 -29.55 -5.38
CA ALA A 97 -13.59 -30.54 -4.97
C ALA A 97 -13.87 -30.50 -3.46
N ARG A 98 -12.83 -30.33 -2.64
CA ARG A 98 -12.95 -30.19 -1.18
C ARG A 98 -13.79 -28.96 -0.80
N ARG A 99 -13.53 -27.81 -1.45
CA ARG A 99 -14.30 -26.58 -1.24
C ARG A 99 -15.75 -26.73 -1.69
N ALA A 100 -15.99 -27.37 -2.83
CA ALA A 100 -17.35 -27.63 -3.32
C ALA A 100 -18.13 -28.52 -2.34
N GLU A 101 -17.50 -29.55 -1.78
CA GLU A 101 -18.13 -30.43 -0.80
C GLU A 101 -18.40 -29.72 0.53
N ALA A 102 -17.45 -28.94 1.04
CA ALA A 102 -17.66 -28.16 2.26
C ALA A 102 -18.76 -27.10 2.11
N ALA A 103 -18.87 -26.46 0.94
CA ALA A 103 -19.96 -25.53 0.64
C ALA A 103 -21.33 -26.23 0.63
N ARG A 104 -21.43 -27.47 0.13
CA ARG A 104 -22.66 -28.27 0.18
C ARG A 104 -23.07 -28.64 1.60
N LEU A 105 -22.10 -28.76 2.51
CA LEU A 105 -22.31 -29.06 3.93
C LEU A 105 -22.50 -27.80 4.79
N GLY A 106 -22.42 -26.59 4.20
CA GLY A 106 -22.52 -25.32 4.93
C GLY A 106 -21.31 -25.01 5.82
N ILE A 107 -20.14 -25.57 5.52
CA ILE A 107 -18.90 -25.43 6.30
C ILE A 107 -17.94 -24.51 5.53
N GLU A 108 -17.50 -23.41 6.15
CA GLU A 108 -16.39 -22.59 5.62
C GLU A 108 -15.04 -23.26 5.90
N ILE A 109 -14.26 -23.52 4.85
CA ILE A 109 -12.87 -23.99 5.00
C ILE A 109 -11.95 -22.79 5.23
N TRP A 110 -11.48 -22.61 6.46
CA TRP A 110 -10.38 -21.69 6.76
C TRP A 110 -9.04 -22.29 6.31
N THR A 111 -8.45 -21.75 5.25
CA THR A 111 -7.06 -22.07 4.87
C THR A 111 -6.11 -21.19 5.68
N GLY A 112 -5.70 -21.66 6.85
CA GLY A 112 -4.61 -21.06 7.63
C GLY A 112 -3.29 -21.23 6.90
N GLY A 113 -2.74 -20.13 6.37
CA GLY A 113 -1.39 -20.09 5.81
C GLY A 113 -0.37 -20.35 6.92
N ARG A 114 0.50 -21.33 6.71
CA ARG A 114 1.62 -21.66 7.60
C ARG A 114 2.71 -20.61 7.37
N GLU A 115 2.97 -19.79 8.37
CA GLU A 115 4.15 -18.92 8.43
C GLU A 115 5.42 -19.78 8.36
N SER A 116 6.38 -19.36 7.54
CA SER A 116 7.77 -19.85 7.54
C SER A 116 8.69 -18.67 7.77
#